data_AF-A0A978SWV1-F1
#
_entry.id   AF-A0A978SWV1-F1
#
_cell.length_a   1.000
_cell.length_b   1.000
_cell.length_c   1.000
_cell.angle_alpha   90.00
_cell.angle_beta   90.00
_cell.angle_gamma   90.00
#
_symmetry.space_group_name_H-M   'P 1'
#
loop_
_entity.id
_entity.type
_entity.pdbx_description
1 polymer ?
#
loop_
_entity_poly.entity_id
_entity_poly.type
_entity_poly.pdbx_seq_one_letter_code
_entity_poly.pdbx_strand_id
1 'polypeptide(L)'
;MAQNIKKIYLHWTGTSYDWAEPGHYHTVILGNGSVKRLTGYDQPLKAHTAGRNEESVAIAIACMGERGWDDYPPTAIQIENMCKEVALLAFQLGWKPDEINIYRVMTHAEAAANRDFPLEKVKQVSEWSYPTSTPQAERYVAKARALGMPHENYGPDFWFDGWPAGFFERWDLWQLKPSERRGEGGFILRDKIKKYLSQMDVPEISIKSNSPAQPNECKVYLDSQVIATGYILSDNRCYVQLSKLTAAFGIPLSVNSELGYINLLTDKFQPKYLADSPVILGYRVVDIYMNRPQDARGEIISDSTHPARPFMQGIIFNKVTYVLVADFCKELDIPFKFQSSDRSVRLSLSSNKK
;
A
#
# COMPACT_ATOMS: atom_id res chain seq x y z
N MET A 1 8.05 -17.22 -7.79
CA MET A 1 7.17 -17.49 -6.64
C MET A 1 6.82 -16.18 -5.97
N ALA A 2 5.53 -15.83 -5.97
CA ALA A 2 5.02 -14.66 -5.27
C ALA A 2 5.11 -14.82 -3.74
N GLN A 3 5.20 -13.70 -3.03
CA GLN A 3 5.34 -13.69 -1.57
C GLN A 3 4.11 -14.27 -0.85
N ASN A 4 4.35 -15.12 0.15
CA ASN A 4 3.33 -15.54 1.11
C ASN A 4 3.30 -14.58 2.31
N ILE A 5 2.64 -13.43 2.16
CA ILE A 5 2.74 -12.32 3.12
C ILE A 5 2.28 -12.77 4.52
N LYS A 6 3.19 -12.71 5.50
CA LYS A 6 2.96 -13.01 6.92
C LYS A 6 2.92 -11.76 7.79
N LYS A 7 3.67 -10.73 7.41
CA LYS A 7 3.84 -9.51 8.21
C LYS A 7 3.70 -8.24 7.38
N ILE A 8 3.21 -7.20 8.01
CA ILE A 8 3.16 -5.83 7.50
C ILE A 8 3.94 -4.95 8.48
N TYR A 9 4.97 -4.28 7.97
CA TYR A 9 5.77 -3.32 8.71
C TYR A 9 5.36 -1.89 8.34
N LEU A 10 5.12 -1.08 9.37
CA LEU A 10 4.68 0.30 9.25
C LEU A 10 5.84 1.25 9.51
N HIS A 11 6.02 2.21 8.61
CA HIS A 11 7.16 3.12 8.59
C HIS A 11 6.70 4.58 8.49
N TRP A 12 7.60 5.49 8.85
CA TRP A 12 7.67 6.78 8.15
C TRP A 12 8.91 6.79 7.27
N THR A 13 8.97 7.74 6.36
CA THR A 13 10.08 7.85 5.40
C THR A 13 11.26 8.64 5.94
N GLY A 14 11.06 9.51 6.95
CA GLY A 14 12.08 10.47 7.39
C GLY A 14 12.33 11.57 6.36
N THR A 15 11.30 11.97 5.62
CA THR A 15 11.38 12.92 4.49
C THR A 15 10.23 13.93 4.53
N SER A 16 10.16 14.82 3.52
CA SER A 16 9.01 15.71 3.32
C SER A 16 7.73 14.95 2.93
N TYR A 17 6.61 15.66 2.92
CA TYR A 17 5.28 15.09 2.64
C TYR A 17 5.07 14.52 1.23
N ASP A 18 5.94 14.85 0.29
CA ASP A 18 5.76 14.53 -1.14
C ASP A 18 6.66 13.38 -1.62
N TRP A 19 7.52 12.86 -0.76
CA TRP A 19 8.44 11.80 -1.14
C TRP A 19 7.71 10.48 -1.37
N ALA A 20 7.94 9.85 -2.52
CA ALA A 20 7.46 8.50 -2.84
C ALA A 20 8.30 7.88 -3.97
N GLU A 21 9.39 7.20 -3.60
CA GLU A 21 10.29 6.53 -4.54
C GLU A 21 10.17 5.00 -4.48
N PRO A 22 10.18 4.31 -5.64
CA PRO A 22 10.11 2.84 -5.69
C PRO A 22 11.37 2.18 -5.11
N GLY A 23 11.26 0.89 -4.76
CA GLY A 23 12.38 0.10 -4.24
C GLY A 23 12.59 0.17 -2.72
N HIS A 24 11.96 1.13 -2.04
CA HIS A 24 12.08 1.29 -0.57
C HIS A 24 10.89 0.69 0.20
N TYR A 25 9.68 1.08 -0.18
CA TYR A 25 8.44 0.63 0.44
C TYR A 25 7.46 0.19 -0.64
N HIS A 26 6.55 -0.70 -0.29
CA HIS A 26 5.54 -1.14 -1.25
C HIS A 26 4.49 -0.06 -1.48
N THR A 27 4.05 0.58 -0.40
CA THR A 27 3.15 1.74 -0.42
C THR A 27 3.75 2.90 0.36
N VAL A 28 3.59 4.12 -0.16
CA VAL A 28 3.85 5.37 0.56
C VAL A 28 2.60 6.25 0.55
N ILE A 29 2.19 6.74 1.72
CA ILE A 29 1.07 7.67 1.87
C ILE A 29 1.62 9.10 2.03
N LEU A 30 1.30 9.98 1.08
CA LEU A 30 1.76 11.37 1.04
C LEU A 30 1.05 12.23 2.08
N GLY A 31 1.58 13.43 2.38
CA GLY A 31 1.04 14.33 3.41
C GLY A 31 -0.42 14.72 3.21
N ASN A 32 -0.86 14.83 1.95
CA ASN A 32 -2.24 15.09 1.56
C ASN A 32 -3.16 13.85 1.67
N GLY A 33 -2.61 12.67 2.00
CA GLY A 33 -3.33 11.41 2.09
C GLY A 33 -3.33 10.55 0.82
N SER A 34 -2.78 11.02 -0.31
CA SER A 34 -2.66 10.22 -1.53
C SER A 34 -1.85 8.95 -1.27
N VAL A 35 -2.33 7.81 -1.75
CA VAL A 35 -1.69 6.51 -1.56
C VAL A 35 -0.94 6.12 -2.82
N LYS A 36 0.39 6.07 -2.76
CA LYS A 36 1.25 5.66 -3.87
C LYS A 36 1.68 4.21 -3.68
N ARG A 37 1.16 3.29 -4.50
CA ARG A 37 1.68 1.92 -4.59
C ARG A 37 2.86 1.91 -5.56
N LEU A 38 4.04 1.75 -5.01
CA LEU A 38 5.30 1.85 -5.74
C LEU A 38 5.84 0.47 -6.12
N THR A 39 5.40 -0.57 -5.41
CA THR A 39 5.75 -1.97 -5.68
C THR A 39 4.56 -2.86 -5.34
N GLY A 40 4.26 -3.84 -6.20
CA GLY A 40 3.21 -4.82 -5.92
C GLY A 40 3.54 -5.66 -4.69
N TYR A 41 2.54 -5.98 -3.87
CA TYR A 41 2.74 -6.75 -2.63
C TYR A 41 3.22 -8.19 -2.86
N ASP A 42 3.03 -8.71 -4.06
CA ASP A 42 3.55 -10.00 -4.49
C ASP A 42 5.07 -10.00 -4.73
N GLN A 43 5.72 -8.83 -4.73
CA GLN A 43 7.15 -8.68 -5.01
C GLN A 43 7.96 -8.34 -3.76
N PRO A 44 9.00 -9.12 -3.42
CA PRO A 44 9.82 -8.87 -2.24
C PRO A 44 10.67 -7.61 -2.40
N LEU A 45 10.74 -6.82 -1.33
CA LEU A 45 11.74 -5.77 -1.14
C LEU A 45 12.83 -6.29 -0.20
N LYS A 46 14.06 -5.78 -0.32
CA LYS A 46 15.21 -6.32 0.43
C LYS A 46 15.70 -5.43 1.58
N ALA A 47 15.20 -4.21 1.71
CA ALA A 47 15.84 -3.20 2.55
C ALA A 47 14.86 -2.20 3.21
N HIS A 48 13.82 -2.69 3.89
CA HIS A 48 12.91 -1.83 4.68
C HIS A 48 12.94 -2.12 6.19
N THR A 49 13.12 -3.38 6.60
CA THR A 49 13.14 -3.78 8.01
C THR A 49 14.24 -4.83 8.24
N ALA A 50 15.23 -4.50 9.07
CA ALA A 50 16.43 -5.33 9.25
C ALA A 50 16.08 -6.77 9.66
N GLY A 51 16.58 -7.76 8.91
CA GLY A 51 16.35 -9.18 9.18
C GLY A 51 14.89 -9.64 9.06
N ARG A 52 14.02 -8.83 8.43
CA ARG A 52 12.56 -8.98 8.49
C ARG A 52 11.85 -8.78 7.16
N ASN A 53 12.57 -8.61 6.04
CA ASN A 53 11.97 -8.23 4.75
C ASN A 53 11.26 -9.37 4.02
N GLU A 54 11.65 -10.63 4.28
CA GLU A 54 11.04 -11.78 3.62
C GLU A 54 9.60 -11.99 4.05
N GLU A 55 8.75 -12.44 3.12
CA GLU A 55 7.32 -12.71 3.36
C GLU A 55 6.60 -11.52 4.03
N SER A 56 6.99 -10.30 3.68
CA SER A 56 6.52 -9.11 4.36
C SER A 56 6.26 -7.95 3.41
N VAL A 57 5.37 -7.07 3.84
CA VAL A 57 5.03 -5.84 3.13
C VAL A 57 5.42 -4.64 3.99
N ALA A 58 5.90 -3.58 3.34
CA ALA A 58 6.29 -2.33 3.97
C ALA A 58 5.38 -1.21 3.49
N ILE A 59 4.67 -0.58 4.42
CA ILE A 59 3.76 0.55 4.17
C ILE A 59 4.28 1.75 4.98
N ALA A 60 4.55 2.86 4.31
CA ALA A 60 5.12 4.06 4.92
C ALA A 60 4.21 5.27 4.79
N ILE A 61 4.35 6.24 5.69
CA ILE A 61 3.86 7.62 5.50
C ILE A 61 5.04 8.55 5.21
N ALA A 62 4.87 9.46 4.24
CA ALA A 62 5.89 10.44 3.86
C ALA A 62 5.94 11.58 4.89
N CYS A 63 6.79 11.50 5.91
CA CYS A 63 6.86 12.51 6.97
C CYS A 63 8.17 12.37 7.77
N MET A 64 8.29 13.18 8.83
CA MET A 64 9.41 13.20 9.77
C MET A 64 10.77 13.55 9.17
N GLY A 65 10.78 14.28 8.06
CA GLY A 65 11.98 14.90 7.50
C GLY A 65 12.44 16.11 8.31
N GLU A 66 13.61 16.64 7.96
CA GLU A 66 14.21 17.84 8.57
C GLU A 66 14.23 17.77 10.11
N ARG A 67 13.56 18.68 10.83
CA ARG A 67 13.50 18.68 12.30
C ARG A 67 12.37 17.81 12.87
N GLY A 68 11.79 16.94 12.05
CA GLY A 68 10.81 15.95 12.47
C GLY A 68 9.47 16.59 12.82
N TRP A 69 9.12 16.59 14.12
CA TRP A 69 7.82 17.06 14.61
C TRP A 69 7.52 18.53 14.31
N ASP A 70 8.56 19.35 14.16
CA ASP A 70 8.42 20.79 13.90
C ASP A 70 8.10 21.09 12.42
N ASP A 71 8.60 20.27 11.50
CA ASP A 71 8.54 20.53 10.05
C ASP A 71 7.55 19.61 9.35
N TYR A 72 7.63 18.29 9.59
CA TYR A 72 6.81 17.29 8.92
C TYR A 72 6.21 16.26 9.90
N PRO A 73 5.42 16.67 10.91
CA PRO A 73 4.71 15.71 11.76
C PRO A 73 3.73 14.84 10.94
N PRO A 74 3.50 13.57 11.29
CA PRO A 74 2.47 12.75 10.67
C PRO A 74 1.11 13.46 10.62
N THR A 75 0.52 13.59 9.42
CA THR A 75 -0.80 14.19 9.29
C THR A 75 -1.89 13.20 9.69
N ALA A 76 -3.05 13.69 10.12
CA ALA A 76 -4.16 12.82 10.49
C ALA A 76 -4.63 11.95 9.30
N ILE A 77 -4.64 12.51 8.09
CA ILE A 77 -5.06 11.80 6.89
C ILE A 77 -4.03 10.74 6.45
N GLN A 78 -2.73 10.96 6.68
CA GLN A 78 -1.69 9.96 6.48
C GLN A 78 -1.92 8.72 7.33
N ILE A 79 -2.11 8.92 8.64
CA ILE A 79 -2.38 7.84 9.59
C ILE A 79 -3.67 7.10 9.22
N GLU A 80 -4.71 7.85 8.87
CA GLU A 80 -5.99 7.29 8.45
C GLU A 80 -5.85 6.39 7.22
N ASN A 81 -5.22 6.89 6.15
CA ASN A 81 -5.11 6.14 4.89
C ASN A 81 -4.08 5.01 4.98
N MET A 82 -3.03 5.13 5.79
CA MET A 82 -2.17 3.99 6.15
C MET A 82 -2.99 2.88 6.79
N CYS A 83 -3.82 3.19 7.78
CA CYS A 83 -4.64 2.18 8.45
C CYS A 83 -5.65 1.52 7.49
N LYS A 84 -6.24 2.28 6.58
CA LYS A 84 -7.15 1.75 5.55
C LYS A 84 -6.43 0.85 4.55
N GLU A 85 -5.24 1.22 4.09
CA GLU A 85 -4.41 0.41 3.20
C GLU A 85 -4.02 -0.92 3.88
N VAL A 86 -3.59 -0.88 5.14
CA VAL A 86 -3.24 -2.09 5.90
C VAL A 86 -4.46 -2.98 6.09
N ALA A 87 -5.62 -2.40 6.43
CA ALA A 87 -6.87 -3.15 6.55
C ALA A 87 -7.29 -3.81 5.22
N LEU A 88 -7.10 -3.10 4.10
CA LEU A 88 -7.41 -3.60 2.76
C LEU A 88 -6.54 -4.79 2.38
N LEU A 89 -5.23 -4.68 2.64
CA LEU A 89 -4.31 -5.80 2.45
C LEU A 89 -4.67 -6.99 3.35
N ALA A 90 -4.91 -6.75 4.64
CA ALA A 90 -5.32 -7.80 5.57
C ALA A 90 -6.60 -8.53 5.09
N PHE A 91 -7.58 -7.78 4.60
CA PHE A 91 -8.81 -8.35 4.03
C PHE A 91 -8.56 -9.18 2.77
N GLN A 92 -7.64 -8.74 1.89
CA GLN A 92 -7.25 -9.50 0.71
C GLN A 92 -6.54 -10.81 1.08
N LEU A 93 -5.71 -10.78 2.12
CA LEU A 93 -5.03 -11.95 2.70
C LEU A 93 -5.95 -12.86 3.52
N GLY A 94 -7.21 -12.45 3.74
CA GLY A 94 -8.19 -13.20 4.52
C GLY A 94 -7.93 -13.16 6.03
N TRP A 95 -7.15 -12.20 6.53
CA TRP A 95 -6.93 -12.01 7.96
C TRP A 95 -8.16 -11.41 8.62
N LYS A 96 -8.40 -11.82 9.87
CA LYS A 96 -9.48 -11.31 10.72
C LYS A 96 -9.00 -10.20 11.66
N PRO A 97 -9.91 -9.37 12.23
CA PRO A 97 -9.53 -8.32 13.17
C PRO A 97 -8.70 -8.79 14.38
N ASP A 98 -8.99 -9.96 14.95
CA ASP A 98 -8.23 -10.53 16.07
C ASP A 98 -6.81 -10.94 15.69
N GLU A 99 -6.55 -11.17 14.41
CA GLU A 99 -5.23 -11.45 13.87
C GLU A 99 -4.37 -10.19 13.66
N ILE A 100 -4.96 -8.99 13.74
CA ILE A 100 -4.22 -7.72 13.70
C ILE A 100 -3.56 -7.46 15.05
N ASN A 101 -2.42 -8.10 15.25
CA ASN A 101 -1.63 -8.07 16.46
C ASN A 101 -0.13 -7.88 16.16
N ILE A 102 0.71 -7.85 17.19
CA ILE A 102 2.15 -7.64 17.07
C ILE A 102 2.86 -8.67 16.18
N TYR A 103 2.27 -9.85 15.95
CA TYR A 103 2.87 -10.87 15.09
C TYR A 103 2.57 -10.67 13.61
N ARG A 104 1.58 -9.85 13.25
CA ARG A 104 1.20 -9.58 11.85
C ARG A 104 1.41 -8.13 11.43
N VAL A 105 1.19 -7.17 12.32
CA VAL A 105 1.32 -5.74 12.02
C VAL A 105 2.16 -5.06 13.09
N MET A 106 3.34 -4.59 12.71
CA MET A 106 4.30 -3.94 13.60
C MET A 106 4.71 -2.59 13.02
N THR A 107 4.93 -1.60 13.88
CA THR A 107 5.72 -0.44 13.46
C THR A 107 7.20 -0.80 13.38
N HIS A 108 8.00 -0.03 12.65
CA HIS A 108 9.44 -0.23 12.65
C HIS A 108 10.03 -0.06 14.05
N ALA A 109 9.53 0.86 14.87
CA ALA A 109 9.95 0.98 16.27
C ALA A 109 9.74 -0.31 17.06
N GLU A 110 8.60 -0.98 16.89
CA GLU A 110 8.31 -2.25 17.56
C GLU A 110 9.16 -3.40 17.02
N ALA A 111 9.39 -3.43 15.70
CA ALA A 111 10.24 -4.42 15.04
C ALA A 111 11.70 -4.29 15.52
N ALA A 112 12.21 -3.06 15.55
CA ALA A 112 13.53 -2.69 16.04
C ALA A 112 13.75 -3.08 17.52
N ALA A 113 12.68 -3.03 18.31
CA ALA A 113 12.69 -3.42 19.71
C ALA A 113 12.37 -4.91 19.96
N ASN A 114 12.32 -5.73 18.92
CA ASN A 114 12.01 -7.17 19.00
C ASN A 114 10.74 -7.48 19.80
N ARG A 115 9.70 -6.65 19.67
CA ARG A 115 8.45 -6.78 20.46
C ARG A 115 7.65 -8.04 20.19
N ASP A 116 7.98 -8.77 19.13
CA ASP A 116 7.43 -10.08 18.80
C ASP A 116 8.18 -11.26 19.46
N PHE A 117 9.12 -11.00 20.37
CA PHE A 117 9.86 -12.00 21.13
C PHE A 117 9.51 -12.00 22.62
N PRO A 118 9.76 -13.10 23.36
CA PRO A 118 9.57 -13.14 24.81
C PRO A 118 10.42 -12.08 25.52
N LEU A 119 9.80 -11.34 26.45
CA LEU A 119 10.43 -10.24 27.19
C LEU A 119 11.78 -10.62 27.83
N GLU A 120 11.87 -11.81 28.44
CA GLU A 120 13.09 -12.29 29.10
C GLU A 120 14.26 -12.54 28.13
N LYS A 121 13.98 -12.81 26.86
CA LYS A 121 15.02 -12.87 25.82
C LYS A 121 15.46 -11.47 25.39
N VAL A 122 14.50 -10.56 25.26
CA VAL A 122 14.76 -9.19 24.81
C VAL A 122 15.61 -8.43 25.83
N LYS A 123 15.34 -8.58 27.13
CA LYS A 123 16.18 -8.01 28.20
C LYS A 123 17.67 -8.33 28.04
N GLN A 124 18.01 -9.55 27.65
CA GLN A 124 19.41 -9.99 27.46
C GLN A 124 20.15 -9.26 26.33
N VAL A 125 19.42 -8.68 25.37
CA VAL A 125 20.01 -7.90 24.26
C VAL A 125 19.85 -6.40 24.43
N SER A 126 19.03 -5.96 25.38
CA SER A 126 18.77 -4.54 25.69
C SER A 126 19.66 -3.97 26.79
N GLU A 127 20.38 -4.82 27.54
CA GLU A 127 21.40 -4.39 28.52
C GLU A 127 22.69 -3.87 27.87
N TRP A 128 22.81 -3.99 26.55
CA TRP A 128 24.01 -3.60 25.83
C TRP A 128 24.08 -2.08 25.65
N SER A 129 25.28 -1.52 25.67
CA SER A 129 25.51 -0.12 25.30
C SER A 129 25.54 0.04 23.79
N TYR A 130 25.25 1.25 23.28
CA TYR A 130 25.35 1.58 21.85
C TYR A 130 26.69 1.09 21.27
N PRO A 131 26.69 0.37 20.12
CA PRO A 131 27.92 -0.18 19.56
C PRO A 131 28.84 0.94 19.05
N THR A 132 30.09 0.97 19.51
CA THR A 132 31.08 1.99 19.12
C THR A 132 32.00 1.55 17.97
N SER A 133 31.80 0.34 17.44
CA SER A 133 32.58 -0.22 16.33
C SER A 133 31.80 -1.31 15.59
N THR A 134 32.14 -1.54 14.31
CA THR A 134 31.55 -2.61 13.49
C THR A 134 31.68 -3.99 14.12
N PRO A 135 32.84 -4.41 14.66
CA PRO A 135 32.96 -5.72 15.32
C PRO A 135 32.06 -5.87 16.56
N GLN A 136 31.79 -4.77 17.28
CA GLN A 136 30.87 -4.80 18.40
C GLN A 136 29.42 -4.97 17.95
N ALA A 137 29.01 -4.24 16.90
CA ALA A 137 27.69 -4.38 16.30
C ALA A 137 27.47 -5.81 15.79
N GLU A 138 28.43 -6.36 15.03
CA GLU A 138 28.37 -7.75 14.53
C GLU A 138 28.25 -8.78 15.67
N ARG A 139 28.96 -8.57 16.78
CA ARG A 139 28.86 -9.43 17.96
C ARG A 139 27.49 -9.37 18.61
N TYR A 140 26.87 -8.18 18.67
CA TYR A 140 25.52 -8.02 19.21
C TYR A 140 24.49 -8.71 18.32
N VAL A 141 24.56 -8.50 17.01
CA VAL A 141 23.73 -9.22 16.03
C VAL A 141 23.87 -10.74 16.23
N ALA A 142 25.11 -11.25 16.30
CA ALA A 142 25.36 -12.68 16.46
C ALA A 142 24.77 -13.24 17.76
N LYS A 143 24.88 -12.51 18.88
CA LYS A 143 24.27 -12.90 20.16
C LYS A 143 22.74 -12.87 20.11
N ALA A 144 22.14 -11.86 19.47
CA ALA A 144 20.70 -11.79 19.30
C ALA A 144 20.19 -12.98 18.46
N ARG A 145 20.90 -13.33 17.38
CA ARG A 145 20.61 -14.51 16.55
C ARG A 145 20.69 -15.82 17.33
N ALA A 146 21.66 -15.95 18.24
CA ALA A 146 21.74 -17.12 19.12
C ALA A 146 20.52 -17.26 20.05
N LEU A 147 19.82 -16.17 20.35
CA LEU A 147 18.57 -16.17 21.11
C LEU A 147 17.31 -16.33 20.23
N GLY A 148 17.49 -16.37 18.91
CA GLY A 148 16.43 -16.48 17.90
C GLY A 148 15.93 -15.13 17.36
N MET A 149 16.51 -14.00 17.78
CA MET A 149 16.14 -12.67 17.31
C MET A 149 16.94 -12.29 16.05
N PRO A 150 16.36 -11.53 15.11
CA PRO A 150 17.05 -11.15 13.89
C PRO A 150 18.22 -10.17 14.12
N HIS A 151 18.15 -9.36 15.18
CA HIS A 151 19.06 -8.26 15.48
C HIS A 151 18.98 -7.86 16.97
N GLU A 152 19.92 -7.05 17.41
CA GLU A 152 19.97 -6.33 18.69
C GLU A 152 18.85 -5.28 18.82
N ASN A 153 18.67 -4.71 20.03
CA ASN A 153 17.62 -3.71 20.26
C ASN A 153 18.06 -2.32 19.75
N TYR A 154 17.83 -2.04 18.47
CA TYR A 154 18.07 -0.72 17.87
C TYR A 154 16.84 0.21 17.92
N GLY A 155 15.79 -0.21 18.62
CA GLY A 155 14.53 0.53 18.78
C GLY A 155 14.64 1.72 19.75
N PRO A 156 13.50 2.35 20.10
CA PRO A 156 13.43 3.49 21.02
C PRO A 156 14.12 3.25 22.38
N ASP A 157 14.62 4.32 22.98
CA ASP A 157 15.33 4.38 24.25
C ASP A 157 14.38 4.32 25.47
N PHE A 158 13.08 4.27 25.21
CA PHE A 158 12.05 4.22 26.24
C PHE A 158 10.79 3.55 25.72
N TRP A 159 10.01 2.95 26.63
CA TRP A 159 8.68 2.46 26.34
C TRP A 159 7.78 2.65 27.56
N PHE A 160 6.55 3.10 27.31
CA PHE A 160 5.63 3.43 28.38
C PHE A 160 5.22 2.26 29.28
N ASP A 161 5.29 1.04 28.76
CA ASP A 161 4.86 -0.20 29.39
C ASP A 161 6.01 -0.96 30.05
N GLY A 162 7.18 -0.33 30.16
CA GLY A 162 8.38 -0.94 30.73
C GLY A 162 9.09 -1.91 29.78
N TRP A 163 8.74 -1.91 28.49
CA TRP A 163 9.52 -2.66 27.50
C TRP A 163 10.98 -2.16 27.44
N PRO A 164 11.98 -3.04 27.24
CA PRO A 164 13.38 -2.64 27.30
C PRO A 164 13.78 -1.57 26.27
N ALA A 165 14.57 -0.60 26.73
CA ALA A 165 15.17 0.46 25.94
C ALA A 165 16.19 -0.08 24.92
N GLY A 166 16.31 0.61 23.78
CA GLY A 166 17.27 0.33 22.71
C GLY A 166 18.16 1.52 22.36
N PHE A 167 18.80 1.44 21.21
CA PHE A 167 19.78 2.43 20.72
C PHE A 167 19.20 3.70 20.09
N PHE A 168 17.87 3.81 20.00
CA PHE A 168 17.16 4.93 19.40
C PHE A 168 17.48 5.16 17.90
N GLU A 169 17.91 4.13 17.16
CA GLU A 169 18.21 4.27 15.73
C GLU A 169 16.97 4.22 14.86
N ARG A 170 15.94 3.46 15.27
CA ARG A 170 14.65 3.41 14.57
C ARG A 170 13.51 3.55 15.56
N TRP A 171 12.76 4.62 15.39
CA TRP A 171 11.65 4.99 16.26
C TRP A 171 10.38 5.28 15.44
N ASP A 172 10.31 4.74 14.21
CA ASP A 172 9.20 4.98 13.30
C ASP A 172 7.87 4.57 13.91
N LEU A 173 6.96 5.55 13.97
CA LEU A 173 5.62 5.40 14.53
C LEU A 173 5.63 4.88 15.98
N TRP A 174 6.69 5.15 16.74
CA TRP A 174 6.74 4.93 18.19
C TRP A 174 5.66 5.74 18.93
N GLN A 175 5.39 6.93 18.43
CA GLN A 175 4.24 7.78 18.76
C GLN A 175 3.75 8.44 17.47
N LEU A 176 2.47 8.83 17.37
CA LEU A 176 1.92 9.43 16.15
C LEU A 176 1.82 10.95 16.25
N LYS A 177 1.83 11.50 17.47
CA LYS A 177 1.84 12.95 17.76
C LYS A 177 2.73 13.26 18.97
N PRO A 178 3.25 14.50 19.11
CA PRO A 178 4.05 14.88 20.28
C PRO A 178 3.29 14.83 21.61
N SER A 179 1.97 15.00 21.58
CA SER A 179 1.11 14.95 22.76
C SER A 179 0.73 13.53 23.20
N GLU A 180 1.00 12.52 22.38
CA GLU A 180 0.70 11.13 22.69
C GLU A 180 1.80 10.52 23.55
N ARG A 181 1.45 9.47 24.30
CA ARG A 181 2.41 8.79 25.16
C ARG A 181 3.36 7.96 24.30
N ARG A 182 4.66 8.18 24.52
CA ARG A 182 5.76 7.47 23.85
C ARG A 182 5.63 5.95 23.94
N GLY A 183 5.52 5.28 22.79
CA GLY A 183 5.37 3.82 22.69
C GLY A 183 3.96 3.35 22.35
N GLU A 184 2.95 4.23 22.33
CA GLU A 184 1.56 3.83 22.04
C GLU A 184 1.25 3.70 20.54
N GLY A 185 2.13 4.19 19.64
CA GLY A 185 1.81 4.33 18.22
C GLY A 185 1.35 3.03 17.55
N GLY A 186 2.03 1.90 17.79
CA GLY A 186 1.63 0.60 17.26
C GLY A 186 0.29 0.09 17.76
N PHE A 187 -0.07 0.36 19.02
CA PHE A 187 -1.37 0.00 19.59
C PHE A 187 -2.49 0.79 18.92
N ILE A 188 -2.31 2.11 18.83
CA ILE A 188 -3.28 3.02 18.20
C ILE A 188 -3.52 2.62 16.73
N LEU A 189 -2.45 2.33 15.98
CA LEU A 189 -2.53 1.92 14.59
C LEU A 189 -3.29 0.60 14.44
N ARG A 190 -2.93 -0.44 15.21
CA ARG A 190 -3.61 -1.74 15.15
C ARG A 190 -5.09 -1.61 15.49
N ASP A 191 -5.48 -0.82 16.48
CA ASP A 191 -6.90 -0.62 16.82
C ASP A 191 -7.68 0.09 15.70
N LYS A 192 -7.07 1.09 15.05
CA LYS A 192 -7.66 1.72 13.85
C LYS A 192 -7.79 0.74 12.69
N ILE A 193 -6.77 -0.07 12.44
CA ILE A 193 -6.77 -1.10 11.38
C ILE A 193 -7.88 -2.11 11.63
N LYS A 194 -8.02 -2.63 12.86
CA LYS A 194 -9.11 -3.54 13.25
C LYS A 194 -10.47 -2.94 12.97
N LYS A 195 -10.67 -1.66 13.32
CA LYS A 195 -11.92 -0.95 13.07
C LYS A 195 -12.23 -0.90 11.57
N TYR A 196 -11.28 -0.52 10.72
CA TYR A 196 -11.50 -0.51 9.27
C TYR A 196 -11.72 -1.92 8.70
N LEU A 197 -10.94 -2.90 9.13
CA LEU A 197 -11.08 -4.28 8.69
C LEU A 197 -12.46 -4.86 9.07
N SER A 198 -12.99 -4.52 10.25
CA SER A 198 -14.35 -4.93 10.67
C SER A 198 -15.48 -4.30 9.86
N GLN A 199 -15.19 -3.22 9.12
CA GLN A 199 -16.13 -2.55 8.22
C GLN A 199 -15.98 -3.06 6.77
N MET A 200 -14.99 -3.91 6.49
CA MET A 200 -14.83 -4.54 5.19
C MET A 200 -15.80 -5.70 5.11
N ASP A 201 -17.05 -5.39 4.75
CA ASP A 201 -17.99 -6.43 4.36
C ASP A 201 -17.55 -7.04 3.03
N VAL A 202 -17.45 -8.36 2.99
CA VAL A 202 -17.72 -9.08 1.74
C VAL A 202 -19.22 -8.92 1.54
N PRO A 203 -19.72 -8.25 0.50
CA PRO A 203 -21.12 -8.42 0.15
C PRO A 203 -21.30 -9.92 -0.11
N GLU A 204 -21.94 -10.64 0.80
CA GLU A 204 -22.49 -11.95 0.49
C GLU A 204 -23.24 -11.80 -0.82
N ILE A 205 -23.08 -12.78 -1.71
CA ILE A 205 -23.79 -12.84 -2.98
C ILE A 205 -25.29 -12.93 -2.67
N SER A 206 -25.91 -11.77 -2.49
CA SER A 206 -27.35 -11.58 -2.48
C SER A 206 -27.67 -10.90 -3.79
N ILE A 207 -27.85 -11.73 -4.83
CA ILE A 207 -28.55 -11.31 -6.04
C ILE A 207 -29.99 -11.01 -5.60
N LYS A 208 -30.26 -9.78 -5.16
CA LYS A 208 -31.58 -9.19 -5.37
C LYS A 208 -31.52 -8.53 -6.74
N SER A 209 -31.85 -9.34 -7.73
CA SER A 209 -32.31 -8.91 -9.04
C SER A 209 -33.40 -7.85 -8.86
N ASN A 210 -33.30 -6.78 -9.66
CA ASN A 210 -34.24 -5.66 -9.79
C ASN A 210 -34.00 -4.47 -8.85
N SER A 211 -33.04 -3.62 -9.22
CA SER A 211 -33.14 -2.18 -8.99
C SER A 211 -33.05 -1.45 -10.33
N PRO A 212 -33.91 -0.45 -10.60
CA PRO A 212 -33.85 0.36 -11.82
C PRO A 212 -32.57 1.19 -11.85
N ALA A 213 -32.17 1.66 -13.04
CA ALA A 213 -31.00 2.50 -13.33
C ALA A 213 -30.59 3.35 -12.12
N GLN A 214 -29.42 3.05 -11.54
CA GLN A 214 -29.04 3.63 -10.26
C GLN A 214 -28.70 5.12 -10.41
N PRO A 215 -29.04 5.98 -9.43
CA PRO A 215 -28.84 7.42 -9.51
C PRO A 215 -27.36 7.84 -9.60
N ASN A 216 -26.42 6.91 -9.61
CA ASN A 216 -24.99 7.14 -9.71
C ASN A 216 -24.38 6.68 -11.05
N GLU A 217 -25.17 6.37 -12.08
CA GLU A 217 -24.60 6.04 -13.40
C GLU A 217 -23.73 7.17 -13.97
N CYS A 218 -22.62 6.78 -14.59
CA CYS A 218 -21.68 7.65 -15.29
C CYS A 218 -21.43 7.11 -16.69
N LYS A 219 -21.88 7.83 -17.73
CA LYS A 219 -21.64 7.46 -19.12
C LYS A 219 -20.25 7.93 -19.55
N VAL A 220 -19.51 7.08 -20.26
CA VAL A 220 -18.23 7.42 -20.87
C VAL A 220 -18.38 7.43 -22.37
N TYR A 221 -18.03 8.56 -22.97
CA TYR A 221 -18.06 8.77 -24.40
C TYR A 221 -16.65 8.81 -24.95
N LEU A 222 -16.43 8.16 -26.08
CA LEU A 222 -15.29 8.42 -26.94
C LEU A 222 -15.82 9.20 -28.14
N ASP A 223 -15.40 10.45 -28.24
CA ASP A 223 -15.98 11.44 -29.13
C ASP A 223 -17.51 11.54 -28.91
N SER A 224 -18.32 11.11 -29.88
CA SER A 224 -19.78 11.13 -29.81
C SER A 224 -20.40 9.80 -29.40
N GLN A 225 -19.62 8.72 -29.32
CA GLN A 225 -20.14 7.37 -29.06
C GLN A 225 -20.01 7.00 -27.58
N VAL A 226 -21.09 6.46 -26.99
CA VAL A 226 -21.01 5.83 -25.66
C VAL A 226 -20.23 4.53 -25.78
N ILE A 227 -19.08 4.44 -25.11
CA ILE A 227 -18.24 3.24 -25.09
C ILE A 227 -18.49 2.38 -23.84
N ALA A 228 -18.97 3.00 -22.76
CA ALA A 228 -19.26 2.31 -21.51
C ALA A 228 -20.22 3.13 -20.63
N THR A 229 -20.91 2.44 -19.73
CA THR A 229 -21.60 3.03 -18.58
C THR A 229 -20.99 2.42 -17.32
N GLY A 230 -20.56 3.26 -16.38
CA GLY A 230 -20.13 2.83 -15.06
C GLY A 230 -20.81 3.65 -13.97
N TYR A 231 -20.12 3.86 -12.86
CA TYR A 231 -20.73 4.37 -11.62
C TYR A 231 -19.87 5.43 -10.95
N ILE A 232 -20.52 6.45 -10.40
CA ILE A 232 -19.93 7.38 -9.44
C ILE A 232 -19.99 6.72 -8.06
N LEU A 233 -18.85 6.58 -7.40
CA LEU A 233 -18.76 5.95 -6.08
C LEU A 233 -18.78 6.99 -4.96
N SER A 234 -18.63 6.55 -3.71
CA SER A 234 -18.72 7.39 -2.51
C SER A 234 -17.67 8.50 -2.42
N ASP A 235 -16.61 8.40 -3.21
CA ASP A 235 -15.58 9.42 -3.37
C ASP A 235 -15.92 10.46 -4.47
N ASN A 236 -17.13 10.40 -5.03
CA ASN A 236 -17.62 11.23 -6.13
C ASN A 236 -16.81 11.11 -7.43
N ARG A 237 -16.13 9.98 -7.65
CA ARG A 237 -15.35 9.74 -8.87
C ARG A 237 -15.99 8.66 -9.74
N CYS A 238 -15.81 8.77 -11.06
CA CYS A 238 -16.42 7.87 -12.04
C CYS A 238 -15.53 6.64 -12.29
N TYR A 239 -16.09 5.46 -12.03
CA TYR A 239 -15.46 4.16 -12.19
C TYR A 239 -16.12 3.38 -13.33
N VAL A 240 -15.32 2.82 -14.24
CA VAL A 240 -15.80 2.06 -15.39
C VAL A 240 -15.08 0.73 -15.51
N GLN A 241 -15.78 -0.28 -16.03
CA GLN A 241 -15.22 -1.59 -16.31
C GLN A 241 -13.98 -1.46 -17.19
N LEU A 242 -12.84 -1.97 -16.69
CA LEU A 242 -11.54 -1.87 -17.36
C LEU A 242 -11.57 -2.45 -18.77
N SER A 243 -12.19 -3.63 -18.95
CA SER A 243 -12.25 -4.30 -20.25
C SER A 243 -13.01 -3.51 -21.33
N LYS A 244 -13.97 -2.65 -20.93
CA LYS A 244 -14.68 -1.77 -21.87
C LYS A 244 -13.81 -0.59 -22.31
N LEU A 245 -13.10 0.02 -21.36
CA LEU A 245 -12.15 1.10 -21.66
C LEU A 245 -11.01 0.58 -22.54
N THR A 246 -10.35 -0.51 -22.16
CA THR A 246 -9.20 -1.03 -22.92
C THR A 246 -9.60 -1.50 -24.31
N ALA A 247 -10.79 -2.10 -24.49
CA ALA A 247 -11.32 -2.45 -25.80
C ALA A 247 -11.52 -1.22 -26.71
N ALA A 248 -12.01 -0.10 -26.17
CA ALA A 248 -12.20 1.14 -26.93
C ALA A 248 -10.88 1.74 -27.47
N PHE A 249 -9.76 1.47 -26.79
CA PHE A 249 -8.41 1.89 -27.23
C PHE A 249 -7.61 0.77 -27.90
N GLY A 250 -8.21 -0.41 -28.12
CA GLY A 250 -7.55 -1.56 -28.72
C GLY A 250 -6.33 -2.03 -27.92
N ILE A 251 -6.47 -2.09 -26.59
CA ILE A 251 -5.48 -2.57 -25.62
C ILE A 251 -5.91 -3.96 -25.13
N PRO A 252 -5.20 -5.03 -25.53
CA PRO A 252 -5.39 -6.36 -24.95
C PRO A 252 -5.09 -6.37 -23.45
N LEU A 253 -5.83 -7.20 -22.70
CA LEU A 253 -5.58 -7.45 -21.28
C LEU A 253 -5.41 -8.95 -21.02
N SER A 254 -4.55 -9.28 -20.07
CA SER A 254 -4.39 -10.62 -19.49
C SER A 254 -4.64 -10.54 -17.99
N VAL A 255 -5.31 -11.54 -17.43
CA VAL A 255 -5.63 -11.62 -16.00
C VAL A 255 -4.88 -12.79 -15.41
N ASN A 256 -4.11 -12.55 -14.35
CA ASN A 256 -3.53 -13.62 -13.54
C ASN A 256 -4.32 -13.71 -12.22
N SER A 257 -5.23 -14.67 -12.15
CA SER A 257 -6.11 -14.84 -10.97
C SER A 257 -5.40 -15.41 -9.74
N GLU A 258 -4.31 -16.15 -9.94
CA GLU A 258 -3.51 -16.73 -8.86
C GLU A 258 -2.72 -15.64 -8.12
N LEU A 259 -2.08 -14.75 -8.90
CA LEU A 259 -1.23 -13.68 -8.39
C LEU A 259 -1.99 -12.37 -8.17
N GLY A 260 -3.27 -12.33 -8.54
CA GLY A 260 -4.16 -11.22 -8.24
C GLY A 260 -3.81 -9.90 -8.93
N TYR A 261 -3.39 -9.94 -10.20
CA TYR A 261 -3.11 -8.73 -10.99
C TYR A 261 -3.63 -8.81 -12.43
N ILE A 262 -3.71 -7.64 -13.08
CA ILE A 262 -4.07 -7.50 -14.50
C ILE A 262 -2.88 -6.91 -15.25
N ASN A 263 -2.60 -7.44 -16.44
CA ASN A 263 -1.56 -6.94 -17.33
C ASN A 263 -2.21 -6.39 -18.61
N LEU A 264 -1.93 -5.13 -18.93
CA LEU A 264 -2.25 -4.54 -20.23
C LEU A 264 -1.07 -4.76 -21.18
N LEU A 265 -1.35 -5.29 -22.36
CA LEU A 265 -0.33 -5.70 -23.33
C LEU A 265 -0.35 -4.76 -24.53
N THR A 266 0.46 -3.70 -24.48
CA THR A 266 0.50 -2.69 -25.54
C THR A 266 1.79 -1.90 -25.52
N ASP A 267 2.32 -1.58 -26.69
CA ASP A 267 3.43 -0.64 -26.93
C ASP A 267 2.94 0.77 -27.26
N LYS A 268 1.66 0.92 -27.63
CA LYS A 268 1.02 2.21 -27.98
C LYS A 268 1.04 3.26 -26.87
N PHE A 269 1.15 2.83 -25.61
CA PHE A 269 1.06 3.71 -24.44
C PHE A 269 2.23 3.44 -23.50
N GLN A 270 2.73 4.51 -22.90
CA GLN A 270 3.70 4.46 -21.81
C GLN A 270 3.06 5.02 -20.54
N PRO A 271 2.98 4.25 -19.44
CA PRO A 271 2.41 4.75 -18.20
C PRO A 271 3.23 5.89 -17.60
N LYS A 272 2.55 6.85 -16.97
CA LYS A 272 3.17 8.00 -16.31
C LYS A 272 3.36 7.81 -14.81
N TYR A 273 2.73 6.79 -14.23
CA TYR A 273 2.80 6.45 -12.81
C TYR A 273 2.39 7.60 -11.86
N LEU A 274 1.37 8.33 -12.28
CA LEU A 274 0.73 9.45 -11.60
C LEU A 274 -0.45 9.01 -10.71
N ALA A 275 -1.09 7.87 -11.01
CA ALA A 275 -2.30 7.42 -10.36
C ALA A 275 -2.09 7.18 -8.86
N ASP A 276 -3.13 7.47 -8.10
CA ASP A 276 -3.22 7.15 -6.68
C ASP A 276 -4.02 5.86 -6.51
N SER A 277 -3.64 5.05 -5.53
CA SER A 277 -4.46 3.91 -5.12
C SER A 277 -5.78 4.39 -4.54
N PRO A 278 -6.93 3.86 -4.99
CA PRO A 278 -8.22 4.22 -4.45
C PRO A 278 -8.38 3.64 -3.04
N VAL A 279 -8.65 4.51 -2.07
CA VAL A 279 -8.96 4.11 -0.69
C VAL A 279 -10.48 4.10 -0.49
N ILE A 280 -11.16 3.15 -1.13
CA ILE A 280 -12.62 2.99 -1.01
C ILE A 280 -12.90 1.74 -0.17
N LEU A 281 -13.47 1.94 1.01
CA LEU A 281 -13.83 0.84 1.91
C LEU A 281 -14.85 -0.11 1.26
N GLY A 282 -14.71 -1.40 1.51
CA GLY A 282 -15.62 -2.45 1.02
C GLY A 282 -15.30 -3.01 -0.37
N TYR A 283 -14.34 -2.43 -1.09
CA TYR A 283 -13.91 -2.95 -2.39
C TYR A 283 -12.52 -3.57 -2.31
N ARG A 284 -12.36 -4.79 -2.81
CA ARG A 284 -11.03 -5.38 -3.06
C ARG A 284 -10.35 -4.58 -4.17
N VAL A 285 -9.05 -4.33 -4.04
CA VAL A 285 -8.26 -3.72 -5.11
C VAL A 285 -7.53 -4.78 -5.93
N VAL A 286 -7.10 -4.41 -7.13
CA VAL A 286 -6.27 -5.22 -8.01
C VAL A 286 -5.22 -4.32 -8.65
N ASP A 287 -3.97 -4.76 -8.60
CA ASP A 287 -2.86 -4.04 -9.24
C ASP A 287 -2.93 -4.24 -10.76
N ILE A 288 -2.76 -3.14 -11.51
CA ILE A 288 -2.78 -3.14 -12.97
C ILE A 288 -1.40 -2.71 -13.47
N TYR A 289 -0.81 -3.56 -14.29
CA TYR A 289 0.50 -3.37 -14.89
C TYR A 289 0.39 -3.14 -16.39
N MET A 290 1.42 -2.50 -16.95
CA MET A 290 1.63 -2.41 -18.39
C MET A 290 2.84 -3.27 -18.73
N ASN A 291 2.67 -4.25 -19.62
CA ASN A 291 3.73 -5.15 -20.07
C ASN A 291 4.60 -5.72 -18.93
N ARG A 292 3.97 -6.15 -17.83
CA ARG A 292 4.69 -6.75 -16.69
C ARG A 292 5.57 -7.91 -17.20
N PRO A 293 6.89 -7.89 -16.97
CA PRO A 293 7.79 -8.93 -17.45
C PRO A 293 7.44 -10.31 -16.85
N GLN A 294 7.41 -11.31 -17.72
CA GLN A 294 7.20 -12.71 -17.38
C GLN A 294 8.25 -13.57 -18.08
N ASP A 295 8.65 -14.68 -17.46
CA ASP A 295 9.51 -15.67 -18.10
C ASP A 295 8.70 -16.55 -19.09
N ALA A 296 9.38 -17.50 -19.73
CA ALA A 296 8.75 -18.41 -20.70
C ALA A 296 7.67 -19.32 -20.11
N ARG A 297 7.57 -19.41 -18.78
CA ARG A 297 6.56 -20.19 -18.04
C ARG A 297 5.41 -19.30 -17.55
N GLY A 298 5.48 -17.99 -17.79
CA GLY A 298 4.50 -17.02 -17.30
C GLY A 298 4.76 -16.54 -15.87
N GLU A 299 5.89 -16.95 -15.27
CA GLU A 299 6.27 -16.52 -13.93
C GLU A 299 6.78 -15.07 -13.97
N ILE A 300 6.45 -14.29 -12.95
CA ILE A 300 6.89 -12.89 -12.87
C ILE A 300 8.41 -12.84 -12.72
N ILE A 301 9.04 -11.99 -13.52
CA ILE A 301 10.44 -11.61 -13.31
C ILE A 301 10.43 -10.42 -12.34
N SER A 302 10.82 -10.66 -11.09
CA SER A 302 10.96 -9.61 -10.07
C SER A 302 12.42 -9.20 -9.91
N ASP A 303 12.72 -7.91 -10.07
CA ASP A 303 13.99 -7.32 -9.65
C ASP A 303 13.75 -6.57 -8.33
N SER A 304 14.40 -7.00 -7.25
CA SER A 304 14.31 -6.31 -5.96
C SER A 304 14.89 -4.88 -5.97
N THR A 305 15.75 -4.58 -6.95
CA THR A 305 16.35 -3.25 -7.13
C THR A 305 15.51 -2.35 -8.04
N HIS A 306 14.78 -2.94 -9.00
CA HIS A 306 13.85 -2.25 -9.89
C HIS A 306 12.54 -3.02 -9.98
N PRO A 307 11.74 -3.05 -8.90
CA PRO A 307 10.51 -3.82 -8.88
C PRO A 307 9.54 -3.32 -9.94
N ALA A 308 8.75 -4.25 -10.49
CA ALA A 308 7.68 -3.87 -11.40
C ALA A 308 6.68 -2.99 -10.62
N ARG A 309 6.43 -1.79 -11.13
CA ARG A 309 5.48 -0.86 -10.52
C ARG A 309 4.12 -1.01 -11.18
N PRO A 310 3.03 -1.22 -10.42
CA PRO A 310 1.69 -1.06 -10.98
C PRO A 310 1.51 0.41 -11.36
N PHE A 311 0.96 0.66 -12.55
CA PHE A 311 0.74 2.04 -12.99
C PHE A 311 -0.59 2.59 -12.50
N MET A 312 -1.52 1.72 -12.11
CA MET A 312 -2.77 2.08 -11.43
C MET A 312 -3.36 0.87 -10.69
N GLN A 313 -4.41 1.09 -9.92
CA GLN A 313 -5.26 0.04 -9.37
C GLN A 313 -6.68 0.11 -9.88
N GLY A 314 -7.29 -1.06 -9.98
CA GLY A 314 -8.74 -1.20 -10.09
C GLY A 314 -9.35 -1.63 -8.76
N ILE A 315 -10.66 -1.44 -8.66
CA ILE A 315 -11.48 -2.09 -7.65
C ILE A 315 -12.20 -3.29 -8.28
N ILE A 316 -12.45 -4.33 -7.50
CA ILE A 316 -13.21 -5.51 -7.92
C ILE A 316 -14.61 -5.43 -7.33
N PHE A 317 -15.60 -5.49 -8.21
CA PHE A 317 -17.02 -5.56 -7.86
C PHE A 317 -17.70 -6.61 -8.76
N ASN A 318 -18.44 -7.56 -8.16
CA ASN A 318 -19.08 -8.66 -8.89
C ASN A 318 -18.13 -9.44 -9.84
N LYS A 319 -16.89 -9.69 -9.39
CA LYS A 319 -15.81 -10.34 -10.18
C LYS A 319 -15.40 -9.56 -11.44
N VAL A 320 -15.79 -8.29 -11.54
CA VAL A 320 -15.42 -7.38 -12.62
C VAL A 320 -14.52 -6.28 -12.07
N THR A 321 -13.47 -5.96 -12.82
CA THR A 321 -12.57 -4.86 -12.47
C THR A 321 -13.08 -3.54 -13.02
N TYR A 322 -13.20 -2.57 -12.14
CA TYR A 322 -13.50 -1.19 -12.46
C TYR A 322 -12.29 -0.30 -12.14
N VAL A 323 -12.05 0.70 -12.97
CA VAL A 323 -10.98 1.67 -12.79
C VAL A 323 -11.52 3.08 -12.79
N LEU A 324 -10.84 3.98 -12.07
CA LEU A 324 -11.12 5.40 -12.14
C LEU A 324 -10.76 5.91 -13.54
N VAL A 325 -11.77 6.41 -14.28
CA VAL A 325 -11.60 6.87 -15.66
C VAL A 325 -10.54 7.98 -15.75
N ALA A 326 -10.54 8.91 -14.79
CA ALA A 326 -9.58 10.01 -14.76
C ALA A 326 -8.13 9.53 -14.65
N ASP A 327 -7.87 8.50 -13.84
CA ASP A 327 -6.51 7.97 -13.67
C ASP A 327 -6.08 7.19 -14.91
N PHE A 328 -6.96 6.33 -15.45
CA PHE A 328 -6.71 5.66 -16.73
C PHE A 328 -6.33 6.66 -17.84
N CYS A 329 -7.07 7.77 -17.94
CA CYS A 329 -6.80 8.79 -18.94
C CYS A 329 -5.50 9.56 -18.69
N LYS A 330 -5.23 9.97 -17.45
CA LYS A 330 -3.98 10.67 -17.09
C LYS A 330 -2.75 9.80 -17.34
N GLU A 331 -2.82 8.53 -16.97
CA GLU A 331 -1.75 7.55 -17.14
C GLU A 331 -1.38 7.34 -18.61
N LEU A 332 -2.38 7.31 -19.49
CA LEU A 332 -2.21 6.99 -20.90
C LEU A 332 -2.25 8.22 -21.82
N ASP A 333 -2.19 9.42 -21.25
CA ASP A 333 -2.25 10.70 -21.96
C ASP A 333 -3.49 10.87 -22.87
N ILE A 334 -4.63 10.35 -22.42
CA ILE A 334 -5.91 10.45 -23.13
C ILE A 334 -6.62 11.73 -22.65
N PRO A 335 -6.93 12.69 -23.55
CA PRO A 335 -7.69 13.86 -23.17
C PRO A 335 -9.08 13.47 -22.66
N PHE A 336 -9.48 14.05 -21.52
CA PHE A 336 -10.78 13.80 -20.94
C PHE A 336 -11.37 15.05 -20.27
N LYS A 337 -12.71 15.11 -20.21
CA LYS A 337 -13.46 16.12 -19.47
C LYS A 337 -14.66 15.49 -18.78
N PHE A 338 -14.85 15.79 -17.50
CA PHE A 338 -16.10 15.46 -16.83
C PHE A 338 -17.15 16.55 -17.11
N GLN A 339 -18.35 16.13 -17.46
CA GLN A 339 -19.49 16.99 -17.72
C GLN A 339 -20.52 16.78 -16.61
N SER A 340 -20.64 17.78 -15.73
CA SER A 340 -21.52 17.72 -14.57
C SER A 340 -23.01 17.71 -14.92
N SER A 341 -23.40 18.35 -16.02
CA SER A 341 -24.81 18.49 -16.42
C SER A 341 -25.50 17.16 -16.71
N ASP A 342 -24.75 16.17 -17.17
CA ASP A 342 -25.27 14.83 -17.49
C ASP A 342 -24.47 13.70 -16.83
N ARG A 343 -23.55 14.05 -15.91
CA ARG A 343 -22.71 13.12 -15.16
C ARG A 343 -21.93 12.16 -16.07
N SER A 344 -21.36 12.70 -17.15
CA SER A 344 -20.60 11.92 -18.13
C SER A 344 -19.13 12.29 -18.17
N VAL A 345 -18.30 11.37 -18.66
CA VAL A 345 -16.91 11.63 -19.03
C VAL A 345 -16.80 11.61 -20.56
N ARG A 346 -16.21 12.66 -21.13
CA ARG A 346 -15.94 12.80 -22.55
C ARG A 346 -14.45 12.56 -22.79
N LEU A 347 -14.14 11.53 -23.56
CA LEU A 347 -12.79 11.18 -24.00
C LEU A 347 -12.66 11.56 -25.48
N SER A 348 -11.45 11.88 -25.91
CA SER A 348 -11.12 11.97 -27.34
C SER A 348 -9.88 11.16 -27.65
N LEU A 349 -9.79 10.62 -28.87
CA LEU A 349 -8.51 10.10 -29.36
C LEU A 349 -7.53 11.28 -29.44
N SER A 350 -6.29 11.07 -28.98
CA SER A 350 -5.22 12.02 -29.24
C SER A 350 -5.19 12.30 -30.76
N SER A 351 -5.47 13.53 -31.16
CA SER A 351 -5.14 13.97 -32.50
C SER A 351 -3.63 13.96 -32.57
N ASN A 352 -3.04 12.88 -33.10
CA ASN A 352 -1.63 12.86 -33.44
C ASN A 352 -1.33 14.14 -34.23
N LYS A 353 -0.65 15.10 -33.58
CA LYS A 353 0.11 16.10 -34.30
C LYS A 353 1.19 15.28 -35.02
N LYS A 354 1.00 15.16 -36.34
CA LYS A 354 2.01 14.71 -37.29
C LYS A 354 3.31 15.48 -37.09
#